data_AF-A0A7Y0XF12-F1
#
_entry.id   AF-A0A7Y0XF12-F1
#
_cell.length_a   1.000
_cell.length_b   1.000
_cell.length_c   1.000
_cell.angle_alpha   90.00
_cell.angle_beta   90.00
_cell.angle_gamma   90.00
#
_symmetry.space_group_name_H-M   'P 1'
#
loop_
_entity.id
_entity.type
_entity.pdbx_description
1 polymer ?
#
loop_
_entity_poly.entity_id
_entity_poly.type
_entity_poly.pdbx_seq_one_letter_code
_entity_poly.pdbx_strand_id
1 'polypeptide(L)'
;DYSLSSVAQAVCHELNTKALVVAESTLNGMKTHGRHIILHLGDKPISELTIEDIDELKITLLTQGKKGKVINGCYTILRAVCDKACSSEQQKNDLMEKIKNLKVVNDEPFPLTEDEVRQLLL
;
A
#
# COMPACT_ATOMS: atom_id res chain seq x y z
N ASP A 1 -18.39 10.04 12.92
CA ASP A 1 -17.57 9.35 13.93
C ASP A 1 -17.28 7.93 13.50
N TYR A 2 -16.08 7.67 13.01
CA TYR A 2 -15.59 6.30 12.77
C TYR A 2 -15.04 5.78 14.11
N SER A 3 -15.37 4.55 14.49
CA SER A 3 -14.80 3.93 15.69
C SER A 3 -13.27 3.79 15.52
N LEU A 4 -12.51 3.99 16.60
CA LEU A 4 -11.04 3.80 16.75
C LEU A 4 -10.50 2.42 16.28
N SER A 5 -11.35 1.60 15.68
CA SER A 5 -11.13 0.21 15.32
C SER A 5 -11.22 -0.06 13.82
N SER A 6 -11.50 0.92 12.95
CA SER A 6 -11.58 0.65 11.50
C SER A 6 -10.23 0.70 10.80
N VAL A 7 -10.09 -0.08 9.72
CA VAL A 7 -8.88 -0.08 8.87
C VAL A 7 -8.60 1.32 8.34
N ALA A 8 -9.62 2.10 7.98
CA ALA A 8 -9.42 3.44 7.46
C ALA A 8 -8.70 4.36 8.44
N GLN A 9 -9.07 4.31 9.72
CA GLN A 9 -8.42 5.12 10.74
C GLN A 9 -6.99 4.67 11.00
N ALA A 10 -6.74 3.35 11.03
CA ALA A 10 -5.39 2.81 11.20
C ALA A 10 -4.45 3.27 10.07
N VAL A 11 -4.93 3.22 8.83
CA VAL A 11 -4.20 3.71 7.66
C VAL A 11 -3.93 5.21 7.77
N CYS A 12 -4.92 6.02 8.13
CA CYS A 12 -4.75 7.46 8.32
C CYS A 12 -3.73 7.77 9.44
N HIS A 13 -3.80 7.06 10.55
CA HIS A 13 -2.86 7.22 11.66
C HIS A 13 -1.42 6.85 11.25
N GLU A 14 -1.24 5.77 10.50
CA GLU A 14 0.05 5.38 9.95
C GLU A 14 0.60 6.45 9.00
N LEU A 15 -0.22 6.96 8.08
CA LEU A 15 0.18 8.03 7.16
C LEU A 15 0.57 9.32 7.88
N ASN A 16 -0.17 9.69 8.93
CA ASN A 16 0.16 10.86 9.75
C ASN A 16 1.49 10.69 10.49
N THR A 17 1.76 9.48 10.99
CA THR A 17 3.05 9.15 11.62
C THR A 17 4.19 9.26 10.61
N LYS A 18 3.98 8.74 9.40
CA LYS A 18 5.00 8.78 8.33
C LYS A 18 5.25 10.19 7.81
N ALA A 19 4.27 11.08 7.83
CA ALA A 19 4.41 12.46 7.42
C ALA A 19 5.51 13.23 8.19
N LEU A 20 5.88 12.76 9.38
CA LEU A 20 6.93 13.36 10.20
C LEU A 20 8.35 12.93 9.80
N VAL A 21 8.49 11.83 9.05
CA VAL A 21 9.79 11.16 8.83
C VAL A 21 10.13 10.89 7.37
N VAL A 22 9.19 11.06 6.43
CA VAL A 22 9.43 10.85 4.99
C VAL A 22 9.29 12.14 4.20
N ALA A 23 9.97 12.20 3.05
CA ALA A 23 9.81 13.30 2.10
C ALA A 23 8.37 13.39 1.57
N GLU A 24 7.91 14.60 1.25
CA GLU A 24 6.54 14.85 0.80
C GLU A 24 6.15 14.03 -0.44
N SER A 25 7.07 13.88 -1.40
CA SER A 25 6.86 13.06 -2.60
C SER A 25 6.59 11.59 -2.27
N THR A 26 7.35 11.03 -1.32
CA THR A 26 7.12 9.68 -0.79
C THR A 26 5.77 9.60 -0.09
N LEU A 27 5.45 10.59 0.75
CA LEU A 27 4.18 10.65 1.46
C LEU A 27 2.99 10.69 0.49
N ASN A 28 3.08 11.42 -0.61
CA ASN A 28 2.04 11.47 -1.64
C ASN A 28 1.82 10.12 -2.32
N GLY A 29 2.90 9.37 -2.57
CA GLY A 29 2.81 7.98 -3.00
C GLY A 29 2.09 7.10 -1.97
N MET A 30 2.49 7.20 -0.70
CA MET A 30 1.86 6.45 0.40
C MET A 30 0.37 6.79 0.57
N LYS A 31 -0.02 8.07 0.51
CA LYS A 31 -1.42 8.51 0.54
C LYS A 31 -2.23 7.89 -0.60
N THR A 32 -1.65 7.80 -1.79
CA THR A 32 -2.31 7.14 -2.93
C THR A 32 -2.55 5.66 -2.67
N HIS A 33 -1.58 4.95 -2.08
CA HIS A 33 -1.74 3.55 -1.68
C HIS A 33 -2.74 3.38 -0.53
N GLY A 34 -2.70 4.27 0.46
CA GLY A 34 -3.67 4.31 1.56
C GLY A 34 -5.10 4.49 1.08
N ARG A 35 -5.33 5.33 0.06
CA ARG A 35 -6.66 5.48 -0.56
C ARG A 35 -7.19 4.18 -1.16
N HIS A 36 -6.34 3.37 -1.79
CA HIS A 36 -6.76 2.04 -2.28
C HIS A 36 -7.19 1.14 -1.12
N ILE A 37 -6.44 1.12 -0.03
CA ILE A 37 -6.79 0.31 1.15
C ILE A 37 -8.12 0.80 1.74
N ILE A 38 -8.27 2.11 1.96
CA ILE A 38 -9.48 2.71 2.54
C ILE A 38 -10.71 2.42 1.67
N LEU A 39 -10.59 2.54 0.35
CA LEU A 39 -11.71 2.30 -0.56
C LEU A 39 -12.24 0.86 -0.49
N HIS A 40 -11.37 -0.12 -0.26
CA HIS A 40 -11.74 -1.53 -0.33
C HIS A 40 -11.96 -2.18 1.04
N LEU A 41 -11.25 -1.71 2.07
CA LEU A 41 -11.22 -2.32 3.39
C LEU A 41 -11.57 -1.34 4.51
N GLY A 42 -11.75 -0.05 4.20
CA GLY A 42 -11.75 1.03 5.19
C GLY A 42 -12.85 0.96 6.25
N ASP A 43 -14.03 0.46 5.87
CA ASP A 43 -15.18 0.32 6.78
C ASP A 43 -15.05 -0.89 7.72
N LYS A 44 -14.16 -1.83 7.41
CA LYS A 44 -13.99 -3.05 8.19
C LYS A 44 -13.26 -2.75 9.51
N PRO A 45 -13.68 -3.34 10.64
CA PRO A 45 -12.89 -3.35 11.86
C PRO A 45 -11.56 -4.10 11.68
N ILE A 46 -10.47 -3.58 12.22
CA ILE A 46 -9.14 -4.23 12.16
C ILE A 46 -9.17 -5.62 12.78
N SER A 47 -9.93 -5.81 13.86
CA SER A 47 -10.11 -7.11 14.53
C SER A 47 -10.80 -8.16 13.66
N GLU A 48 -11.54 -7.72 12.64
CA GLU A 48 -12.29 -8.59 11.71
C GLU A 48 -11.59 -8.71 10.35
N LEU A 49 -10.50 -7.99 10.12
CA LEU A 49 -9.70 -8.13 8.91
C LEU A 49 -9.13 -9.55 8.84
N THR A 50 -9.18 -10.17 7.68
CA THR A 50 -8.65 -11.52 7.44
C THR A 50 -7.62 -11.55 6.32
N ILE A 51 -6.98 -12.70 6.12
CA ILE A 51 -6.05 -12.91 5.00
C ILE A 51 -6.79 -12.85 3.66
N GLU A 52 -8.00 -13.40 3.62
CA GLU A 52 -8.86 -13.41 2.44
C GLU A 52 -9.19 -11.99 1.96
N ASP A 53 -9.40 -11.05 2.88
CA ASP A 53 -9.62 -9.63 2.56
C ASP A 53 -8.42 -9.00 1.84
N ILE A 54 -7.21 -9.35 2.28
CA ILE A 54 -5.97 -8.85 1.69
C ILE A 54 -5.75 -9.47 0.30
N ASP A 55 -6.13 -10.73 0.14
CA ASP A 55 -6.12 -11.42 -1.15
C ASP A 55 -7.17 -10.83 -2.11
N GLU A 56 -8.36 -10.50 -1.62
CA GLU A 56 -9.40 -9.84 -2.40
C GLU A 56 -8.94 -8.45 -2.85
N LEU A 57 -8.36 -7.64 -1.95
CA LEU A 57 -7.74 -6.35 -2.30
C LEU A 57 -6.73 -6.52 -3.45
N LYS A 58 -5.83 -7.50 -3.36
CA LYS A 58 -4.84 -7.80 -4.40
C LYS A 58 -5.53 -8.12 -5.72
N ILE A 59 -6.51 -9.03 -5.72
CA ILE A 59 -7.24 -9.45 -6.92
C ILE A 59 -7.98 -8.27 -7.55
N THR A 60 -8.67 -7.46 -6.75
CA THR A 60 -9.38 -6.27 -7.22
C THR A 60 -8.44 -5.26 -7.85
N LEU A 61 -7.31 -4.94 -7.21
CA LEU A 61 -6.35 -3.98 -7.75
C LEU A 61 -5.70 -4.47 -9.04
N LEU A 62 -5.36 -5.77 -9.14
CA LEU A 62 -4.87 -6.36 -10.39
C LEU A 62 -5.92 -6.27 -11.50
N THR A 63 -7.18 -6.57 -11.18
CA THR A 63 -8.30 -6.51 -12.14
C THR A 63 -8.57 -5.08 -12.62
N GLN A 64 -8.32 -4.08 -11.77
CA GLN A 64 -8.34 -2.65 -12.14
C GLN A 64 -7.09 -2.20 -12.92
N GLY A 65 -6.19 -3.12 -13.29
CA GLY A 65 -4.97 -2.82 -14.05
C GLY A 65 -3.87 -2.16 -13.22
N LYS A 66 -3.93 -2.20 -11.88
CA LYS A 66 -2.85 -1.65 -11.04
C LYS A 66 -1.61 -2.55 -11.12
N LYS A 67 -0.46 -1.91 -11.33
CA LYS A 67 0.84 -2.61 -11.36
C LYS A 67 1.20 -3.18 -9.99
N GLY A 68 1.98 -4.26 -9.98
CA GLY A 68 2.44 -4.90 -8.73
C GLY A 68 3.15 -3.95 -7.76
N LYS A 69 3.84 -2.91 -8.28
CA LYS A 69 4.44 -1.85 -7.45
C LYS A 69 3.43 -1.10 -6.58
N VAL A 70 2.23 -0.82 -7.12
CA VAL A 70 1.15 -0.14 -6.38
C VAL A 70 0.63 -1.04 -5.27
N ILE A 71 0.44 -2.32 -5.56
CA ILE A 71 -0.04 -3.32 -4.58
C ILE A 71 1.00 -3.52 -3.47
N ASN A 72 2.28 -3.62 -3.83
CA ASN A 72 3.37 -3.69 -2.85
C ASN A 72 3.40 -2.44 -1.96
N GLY A 73 3.11 -1.26 -2.50
CA GLY A 73 2.93 -0.04 -1.71
C GLY A 73 1.78 -0.13 -0.71
N CYS A 74 0.67 -0.78 -1.08
CA CYS A 74 -0.43 -1.07 -0.15
C CYS A 74 0.02 -2.06 0.93
N TYR A 75 0.75 -3.13 0.56
CA TYR A 75 1.29 -4.10 1.53
C TYR A 75 2.24 -3.48 2.54
N THR A 76 3.04 -2.49 2.16
CA THR A 76 3.89 -1.77 3.11
C THR A 76 3.07 -1.09 4.20
N ILE A 77 1.96 -0.44 3.84
CA ILE A 77 1.07 0.20 4.82
C ILE A 77 0.33 -0.85 5.66
N LEU A 78 -0.21 -1.89 5.02
CA LEU A 78 -0.91 -2.96 5.73
C LEU A 78 -0.02 -3.70 6.72
N ARG A 79 1.26 -3.93 6.40
CA ARG A 79 2.23 -4.50 7.36
C ARG A 79 2.34 -3.64 8.62
N ALA A 80 2.51 -2.33 8.46
CA ALA A 80 2.62 -1.44 9.61
C ALA A 80 1.31 -1.39 10.43
N VAL A 81 0.16 -1.46 9.76
CA VAL A 81 -1.15 -1.50 10.43
C VAL A 81 -1.35 -2.81 11.20
N CYS A 82 -1.12 -3.96 10.58
CA CYS A 82 -1.30 -5.27 11.21
C CYS A 82 -0.30 -5.52 12.34
N ASP A 83 0.96 -5.09 12.19
CA ASP A 83 1.98 -5.16 13.25
C ASP A 83 1.57 -4.39 14.51
N LYS A 84 1.07 -3.16 14.33
CA LYS A 84 0.53 -2.34 15.44
C LYS A 84 -0.72 -2.96 16.05
N ALA A 85 -1.61 -3.51 15.22
CA ALA A 85 -2.83 -4.17 15.68
C ALA A 85 -2.53 -5.43 16.51
N CYS A 86 -1.52 -6.21 16.10
CA CYS A 86 -1.03 -7.36 16.84
C CYS A 86 -0.38 -6.93 18.16
N SER A 87 0.48 -5.90 18.13
CA SER A 87 1.13 -5.35 19.33
C SER A 87 0.15 -4.73 20.34
N SER A 88 -1.01 -4.30 19.87
CA SER A 88 -2.09 -3.72 20.69
C SER A 88 -3.19 -4.72 21.03
N GLU A 89 -2.97 -6.01 20.79
CA GLU A 89 -3.91 -7.12 21.07
C GLU A 89 -5.27 -7.01 20.35
N GLN A 90 -5.37 -6.17 19.31
CA GLN A 90 -6.56 -6.07 18.46
C GLN A 90 -6.65 -7.22 17.45
N GLN A 91 -5.49 -7.79 17.09
CA GLN A 91 -5.37 -9.02 16.31
C GLN A 91 -4.52 -10.03 17.05
N LYS A 92 -4.90 -11.31 16.93
CA LYS A 92 -4.17 -12.41 17.55
C LYS A 92 -2.84 -12.71 16.86
N ASN A 93 -2.79 -12.53 15.54
CA ASN A 93 -1.63 -12.82 14.71
C ASN A 93 -1.46 -11.70 13.67
N ASP A 94 -0.23 -11.41 13.27
CA ASP A 94 0.03 -10.52 12.13
C ASP A 94 -0.36 -11.21 10.81
N LEU A 95 -1.43 -10.73 10.18
CA LEU A 95 -1.93 -11.25 8.91
C LEU A 95 -0.94 -11.09 7.75
N MET A 96 -0.02 -10.13 7.84
CA MET A 96 0.91 -9.80 6.76
C MET A 96 2.23 -10.56 6.85
N GLU A 97 2.51 -11.28 7.94
CA GLU A 97 3.77 -11.97 8.22
C GLU A 97 4.21 -12.88 7.05
N LYS A 98 3.26 -13.62 6.47
CA LYS A 98 3.51 -14.60 5.40
C LYS A 98 3.26 -14.05 4.00
N ILE A 99 2.76 -12.82 3.88
CA ILE A 99 2.41 -12.22 2.59
C ILE A 99 3.66 -11.59 1.97
N LYS A 100 4.13 -12.21 0.89
CA LYS A 100 5.29 -11.73 0.13
C LYS A 100 4.88 -10.63 -0.86
N ASN A 101 5.81 -9.72 -1.13
CA ASN A 101 5.64 -8.75 -2.21
C ASN A 101 5.50 -9.46 -3.56
N LEU A 102 4.68 -8.89 -4.43
CA LEU A 102 4.55 -9.33 -5.81
C LEU A 102 5.86 -9.06 -6.55
N LYS A 103 6.25 -9.99 -7.43
CA LYS A 103 7.36 -9.77 -8.37
C LYS A 103 6.99 -8.61 -9.28
N VAL A 104 7.78 -7.54 -9.22
CA VAL A 104 7.66 -6.43 -10.16
C VAL A 104 8.51 -6.79 -11.36
N VAL A 105 7.88 -7.07 -12.49
CA VAL A 105 8.59 -7.11 -13.77
C VAL A 105 8.89 -5.66 -14.11
N ASN A 106 10.16 -5.28 -14.01
CA ASN A 106 10.61 -4.00 -14.52
C ASN A 106 10.68 -4.16 -16.04
N ASP A 107 9.77 -3.49 -16.76
CA ASP A 107 10.09 -3.05 -18.11
C ASP A 107 11.15 -1.96 -17.90
N GLU A 108 12.44 -2.33 -17.94
CA GLU A 108 13.48 -1.31 -17.95
C GLU A 108 13.20 -0.39 -19.13
N PRO A 109 13.06 0.93 -18.91
CA PRO A 109 12.95 1.84 -20.03
C PRO A 109 14.23 1.70 -20.84
N PHE A 110 14.09 1.44 -22.14
CA PHE A 110 15.24 1.40 -23.02
C PHE A 110 15.99 2.74 -22.91
N PRO A 111 17.31 2.71 -22.71
CA PRO A 111 18.08 3.95 -22.72
C PRO A 111 17.86 4.64 -24.06
N LEU A 112 17.78 5.97 -24.04
CA LEU A 112 17.72 6.75 -25.27
C LEU A 112 18.96 6.43 -26.10
N THR A 113 18.74 6.18 -27.38
CA THR A 113 19.80 6.09 -28.38
C THR A 113 20.46 7.46 -28.57
N GLU A 114 21.69 7.47 -29.11
CA GLU A 114 22.41 8.72 -29.39
C GLU A 114 21.60 9.65 -30.32
N ASP A 115 20.89 9.08 -31.29
CA ASP A 115 20.03 9.84 -32.20
C ASP A 115 18.83 10.47 -31.50
N GLU A 116 18.17 9.77 -30.56
CA GLU A 116 17.09 10.33 -29.76
C GLU A 116 17.58 11.46 -28.85
N VAL A 117 18.79 11.33 -28.29
CA VAL A 117 19.42 12.41 -27.51
C VAL A 117 19.71 13.62 -28.39
N ARG A 118 20.23 13.42 -29.61
CA ARG A 118 20.49 14.51 -30.56
C ARG A 118 19.22 15.25 -30.96
N GLN A 119 18.11 14.54 -31.15
CA GLN A 119 16.81 15.16 -31.47
C GLN A 119 16.20 15.96 -30.33
N LEU A 120 16.50 15.64 -29.06
CA LEU A 120 16.02 16.40 -27.90
C LEU A 120 16.83 17.69 -27.62
N LEU A 121 18.04 17.79 -28.17
CA LEU A 121 18.97 18.91 -27.94
C LEU A 121 18.96 19.96 -29.07
N LEU A 122 18.18 19.74 -30.14
CA LEU A 122 17.97 20.63 -31.28
C LEU A 122 16.58 21.29 -31.20
#